data_AF-D3B2E5-F1
#
_entry.id   AF-D3B2E5-F1
#
_cell.length_a   1.000
_cell.length_b   1.000
_cell.length_c   1.000
_cell.angle_alpha   90.00
_cell.angle_beta   90.00
_cell.angle_gamma   90.00
#
_symmetry.space_group_name_H-M   'P 1'
#
loop_
_entity.id
_entity.type
_entity.pdbx_description
1 polymer ?
#
loop_
_entity_poly.entity_id
_entity_poly.type
_entity_poly.pdbx_seq_one_letter_code
_entity_poly.pdbx_strand_id
1 'polypeptide(L)'
;MSDTDKINRTFNSIRISNNSDDEYVDDIQVKKYKYPAKDGQDLEFDITPDACQRFGFFFGQLVSTPSGPAKVIGVRNGHLWFHIEKDIGATYWDNGKDNKSLIEDLKIKLVENQFLEIECKVKAIQYNDRTVQIVLNENKPQSMLVAIANVLLLLGKITFDTEDKNKVKMSQIGALVYKYMEGQCKSDKEKQNALNKYREDELQLLIYSGVSDVNVKFSAIDQFEMKSIYNIFNFVNIKLYHGWIYSENEEGYDIIMEQNLTHHDLEAKMIRFIEIFPTMSIQFERTVKDFLAGEQLTYDGYRSLKEKLENNQLCVFYRNNQFQTLRKQDNELYTLEVGQNHSNTAWNKVEII
;
A
#
# COMPACT_ATOMS: atom_id res chain seq x y z
N MET A 1 27.78 17.62 21.28
CA MET A 1 27.16 17.46 19.93
C MET A 1 27.06 15.98 19.70
N SER A 2 25.84 15.44 19.82
CA SER A 2 25.56 14.00 19.71
C SER A 2 25.66 13.55 18.25
N ASP A 3 25.99 12.28 18.04
CA ASP A 3 26.21 11.65 16.73
C ASP A 3 25.02 11.74 15.76
N THR A 4 23.85 12.17 16.24
CA THR A 4 22.65 12.52 15.46
C THR A 4 22.86 13.67 14.48
N ASP A 5 23.74 14.65 14.79
CA ASP A 5 23.90 15.86 13.95
C ASP A 5 24.80 15.63 12.71
N LYS A 6 25.48 14.49 12.61
CA LYS A 6 26.31 14.13 11.43
C LYS A 6 25.51 13.41 10.33
N ILE A 7 24.34 12.86 10.65
CA ILE A 7 23.51 12.04 9.73
C ILE A 7 22.84 12.91 8.65
N ASN A 8 22.50 14.17 8.95
CA ASN A 8 21.75 15.03 8.05
C ASN A 8 22.57 15.74 6.96
N ARG A 9 23.91 15.65 6.97
CA ARG A 9 24.76 16.45 6.07
C ARG A 9 25.26 15.72 4.81
N THR A 10 25.06 14.42 4.67
CA THR A 10 25.60 13.65 3.52
C THR A 10 24.56 13.36 2.42
N PHE A 11 23.28 13.71 2.61
CA PHE A 11 22.19 13.33 1.68
C PHE A 11 21.76 14.42 0.68
N ASN A 12 22.36 15.62 0.70
CA ASN A 12 21.98 16.74 -0.17
C ASN A 12 23.06 17.08 -1.19
N SER A 13 23.29 16.20 -2.16
CA SER A 13 23.73 16.60 -3.50
C SER A 13 23.69 15.39 -4.41
N ILE A 14 22.79 15.37 -5.41
CA ILE A 14 23.00 14.84 -6.77
C ILE A 14 21.73 15.18 -7.57
N ARG A 15 21.93 15.77 -8.75
CA ARG A 15 20.87 16.27 -9.65
C ARG A 15 20.23 15.12 -10.43
N ILE A 16 18.90 15.14 -10.53
CA ILE A 16 18.14 14.36 -11.51
C ILE A 16 18.19 15.13 -12.83
N SER A 17 18.71 14.53 -13.90
CA SER A 17 18.64 15.10 -15.24
C SER A 17 17.44 14.52 -15.98
N ASN A 18 16.49 15.36 -16.36
CA ASN A 18 15.45 15.06 -17.35
C ASN A 18 15.87 15.70 -18.68
N ASN A 19 15.95 14.92 -19.75
CA ASN A 19 15.94 15.44 -21.12
C ASN A 19 14.86 14.72 -21.92
N SER A 20 14.26 15.48 -22.83
CA SER A 20 12.97 15.31 -23.48
C SER A 20 13.03 14.66 -24.87
N ASP A 21 11.83 14.30 -25.34
CA ASP A 21 11.36 14.13 -26.73
C ASP A 21 11.63 12.78 -27.43
N ASP A 22 10.62 11.89 -27.45
CA ASP A 22 9.87 11.46 -28.66
C ASP A 22 8.96 10.22 -28.42
N GLU A 23 7.78 10.26 -29.06
CA GLU A 23 6.79 9.19 -29.40
C GLU A 23 6.20 8.24 -28.33
N TYR A 24 4.87 8.31 -28.19
CA TYR A 24 4.02 7.45 -27.34
C TYR A 24 3.98 6.00 -27.83
N VAL A 25 4.67 5.12 -27.13
CA VAL A 25 4.37 3.70 -26.98
C VAL A 25 4.21 3.47 -25.48
N ASP A 26 3.19 2.72 -25.05
CA ASP A 26 2.98 2.31 -23.65
C ASP A 26 4.13 1.41 -23.16
N ASP A 27 5.29 2.00 -22.93
CA ASP A 27 6.35 1.41 -22.15
C ASP A 27 5.97 1.60 -20.68
N ILE A 28 5.80 0.49 -19.96
CA ILE A 28 5.89 0.45 -18.50
C ILE A 28 7.16 1.23 -18.15
N GLN A 29 7.04 2.48 -17.71
CA GLN A 29 8.21 3.32 -17.45
C GLN A 29 8.98 2.67 -16.30
N VAL A 30 9.97 1.87 -16.66
CA VAL A 30 10.89 1.28 -15.70
C VAL A 30 11.64 2.44 -15.09
N LYS A 31 11.24 2.82 -13.88
CA LYS A 31 11.92 3.89 -13.16
C LYS A 31 13.30 3.37 -12.79
N LYS A 32 14.31 3.74 -13.57
CA LYS A 32 15.71 3.38 -13.35
C LYS A 32 16.34 4.35 -12.36
N TYR A 33 16.98 3.80 -11.33
CA TYR A 33 17.74 4.56 -10.35
C TYR A 33 19.22 4.21 -10.47
N LYS A 34 20.07 5.22 -10.72
CA LYS A 34 21.52 5.04 -10.75
C LYS A 34 22.09 5.12 -9.34
N TYR A 35 22.88 4.13 -8.96
CA TYR A 35 23.49 4.07 -7.65
C TYR A 35 24.79 3.24 -7.67
N PRO A 36 25.83 3.62 -6.89
CA PRO A 36 27.10 2.89 -6.89
C PRO A 36 26.94 1.51 -6.26
N ALA A 37 27.51 0.48 -6.88
CA ALA A 37 27.72 -0.84 -6.28
C ALA A 37 29.01 -0.87 -5.45
N LYS A 38 29.21 -1.94 -4.67
CA LYS A 38 30.40 -2.12 -3.82
C LYS A 38 31.73 -2.09 -4.58
N ASP A 39 31.72 -2.37 -5.88
CA ASP A 39 32.90 -2.27 -6.75
C ASP A 39 33.16 -0.84 -7.27
N GLY A 40 32.33 0.12 -6.86
CA GLY A 40 32.42 1.53 -7.23
C GLY A 40 31.78 1.86 -8.58
N GLN A 41 31.19 0.89 -9.29
CA GLN A 41 30.49 1.15 -10.54
C GLN A 41 29.08 1.66 -10.30
N ASP A 42 28.69 2.73 -11.00
CA ASP A 42 27.30 3.17 -11.01
C ASP A 42 26.45 2.18 -11.81
N LEU A 43 25.54 1.51 -11.11
CA LEU A 43 24.60 0.55 -11.70
C LEU A 43 23.20 1.15 -11.77
N GLU A 44 22.40 0.66 -12.72
CA GLU A 44 20.98 0.98 -12.82
C GLU A 44 20.11 -0.09 -12.18
N PHE A 45 19.21 0.36 -11.30
CA PHE A 45 18.27 -0.46 -10.55
C PHE A 45 16.84 -0.16 -10.97
N ASP A 46 16.02 -1.21 -11.05
CA ASP A 46 14.58 -1.09 -11.16
C ASP A 46 14.00 -0.75 -9.78
N ILE A 47 13.40 0.44 -9.66
CA ILE A 47 12.76 0.92 -8.43
C ILE A 47 11.24 0.99 -8.54
N THR A 48 10.66 0.26 -9.50
CA THR A 48 9.22 0.10 -9.59
C THR A 48 8.69 -0.70 -8.38
N PRO A 49 7.45 -0.40 -7.92
CA PRO A 49 6.82 -1.18 -6.86
C PRO A 49 6.78 -2.67 -7.20
N ASP A 50 6.36 -3.02 -8.42
CA ASP A 50 6.23 -4.42 -8.86
C ASP A 50 7.56 -5.18 -8.79
N ALA A 51 8.67 -4.54 -9.15
CA ALA A 51 9.98 -5.18 -9.06
C ALA A 51 10.37 -5.47 -7.59
N CYS A 52 10.27 -4.48 -6.71
CA CYS A 52 10.68 -4.62 -5.31
C CYS A 52 9.70 -5.51 -4.51
N GLN A 53 8.40 -5.44 -4.80
CA GLN A 53 7.34 -6.17 -4.10
C GLN A 53 7.47 -7.68 -4.27
N ARG A 54 8.08 -8.18 -5.36
CA ARG A 54 8.42 -9.61 -5.52
C ARG A 54 9.30 -10.16 -4.39
N PHE A 55 10.05 -9.28 -3.75
CA PHE A 55 10.89 -9.59 -2.60
C PHE A 55 10.23 -9.19 -1.27
N GLY A 56 9.03 -8.58 -1.31
CA GLY A 56 8.31 -8.03 -0.17
C GLY A 56 8.97 -6.80 0.46
N PHE A 57 9.71 -6.03 -0.34
CA PHE A 57 10.32 -4.76 0.06
C PHE A 57 9.93 -3.65 -0.92
N PHE A 58 10.26 -2.40 -0.59
CA PHE A 58 10.14 -1.27 -1.51
C PHE A 58 11.44 -0.47 -1.59
N PHE A 59 11.64 0.23 -2.71
CA PHE A 59 12.79 1.09 -2.90
C PHE A 59 12.95 2.11 -1.77
N GLY A 60 14.14 2.16 -1.18
CA GLY A 60 14.49 3.07 -0.11
C GLY A 60 14.15 2.59 1.31
N GLN A 61 13.53 1.42 1.44
CA GLN A 61 13.21 0.83 2.75
C GLN A 61 14.48 0.56 3.56
N LEU A 62 14.47 0.94 4.83
CA LEU A 62 15.56 0.69 5.76
C LEU A 62 15.34 -0.65 6.46
N VAL A 63 16.39 -1.44 6.53
CA VAL A 63 16.37 -2.81 7.05
C VAL A 63 17.60 -3.03 7.94
N SER A 64 17.49 -3.96 8.88
CA SER A 64 18.61 -4.49 9.62
C SER A 64 19.03 -5.80 8.98
N THR A 65 20.29 -5.90 8.60
CA THR A 65 20.88 -7.10 8.03
C THR A 65 21.90 -7.66 9.02
N PRO A 66 22.32 -8.93 8.90
CA PRO A 66 23.42 -9.47 9.70
C PRO A 66 24.71 -8.65 9.60
N SER A 67 24.90 -7.92 8.50
CA SER A 67 26.07 -7.09 8.23
C SER A 67 25.94 -5.65 8.74
N GLY A 68 24.77 -5.25 9.24
CA GLY A 68 24.48 -3.91 9.75
C GLY A 68 23.20 -3.29 9.16
N PRO A 69 22.87 -2.04 9.55
CA PRO A 69 21.79 -1.28 8.94
C PRO A 69 22.01 -1.12 7.45
N ALA A 70 20.93 -1.25 6.67
CA ALA A 70 20.98 -1.14 5.23
C ALA A 70 19.73 -0.48 4.66
N LYS A 71 19.83 -0.03 3.41
CA LYS A 71 18.75 0.57 2.63
C LYS A 71 18.52 -0.23 1.35
N VAL A 72 17.27 -0.52 1.01
CA VAL A 72 16.92 -1.14 -0.28
C VAL A 72 17.17 -0.14 -1.42
N ILE A 73 17.94 -0.54 -2.42
CA ILE A 73 18.36 0.30 -3.55
C ILE A 73 17.55 -0.01 -4.82
N GLY A 74 16.97 -1.21 -4.93
CA GLY A 74 16.13 -1.62 -6.03
C GLY A 74 16.51 -3.00 -6.55
N VAL A 75 15.91 -3.41 -7.66
CA VAL A 75 16.12 -4.73 -8.24
C VAL A 75 17.02 -4.65 -9.46
N ARG A 76 18.01 -5.55 -9.53
CA ARG A 76 18.87 -5.70 -10.71
C ARG A 76 19.23 -7.16 -10.89
N ASN A 77 19.13 -7.63 -12.13
CA ASN A 77 19.44 -9.02 -12.53
C ASN A 77 18.71 -10.07 -11.68
N GLY A 78 17.45 -9.81 -11.32
CA GLY A 78 16.63 -10.74 -10.52
C GLY A 78 16.98 -10.79 -9.04
N HIS A 79 17.75 -9.83 -8.52
CA HIS A 79 18.09 -9.73 -7.10
C HIS A 79 17.69 -8.40 -6.51
N LEU A 80 17.27 -8.39 -5.25
CA LEU A 80 17.07 -7.16 -4.48
C LEU A 80 18.41 -6.68 -3.91
N TRP A 81 18.75 -5.43 -4.20
CA TRP A 81 20.01 -4.82 -3.76
C TRP A 81 19.80 -3.91 -2.55
N PHE A 82 20.81 -3.88 -1.70
CA PHE A 82 20.88 -3.15 -0.44
C PHE A 82 22.19 -2.37 -0.35
N HIS A 83 22.15 -1.13 0.14
CA HIS A 83 23.34 -0.42 0.59
C HIS A 83 23.45 -0.57 2.10
N ILE A 84 24.46 -1.29 2.58
CA ILE A 84 24.77 -1.38 4.01
C ILE A 84 25.56 -0.12 4.38
N GLU A 85 25.18 0.57 5.46
CA GLU A 85 25.63 1.94 5.77
C GLU A 85 27.16 2.13 5.82
N LYS A 86 27.90 1.09 6.21
CA LYS A 86 29.37 1.12 6.28
C LYS A 86 30.08 0.85 4.94
N ASP A 87 29.33 0.44 3.93
CA ASP A 87 29.86 0.03 2.64
C ASP A 87 29.84 1.22 1.65
N ILE A 88 30.73 1.18 0.67
CA ILE A 88 30.85 2.27 -0.32
C ILE A 88 29.77 2.24 -1.42
N GLY A 89 28.95 1.19 -1.45
CA GLY A 89 27.94 0.99 -2.48
C GLY A 89 27.02 -0.20 -2.21
N ALA A 90 26.04 -0.37 -3.08
CA ALA A 90 25.04 -1.41 -3.01
C ALA A 90 25.62 -2.81 -3.23
N THR A 91 24.97 -3.80 -2.62
CA THR A 91 25.27 -5.22 -2.72
C THR A 91 23.98 -6.02 -2.68
N TYR A 92 24.05 -7.33 -2.89
CA TYR A 92 22.92 -8.23 -2.75
C TYR A 92 23.42 -9.57 -2.22
N TRP A 93 22.50 -10.45 -1.87
CA TRP A 93 22.79 -11.83 -1.47
C TRP A 93 22.21 -12.79 -2.50
N ASP A 94 23.03 -13.67 -3.08
CA ASP A 94 22.61 -14.61 -4.15
C ASP A 94 21.51 -15.58 -3.70
N ASN A 95 21.43 -15.88 -2.41
CA ASN A 95 20.40 -16.72 -1.82
C ASN A 95 19.13 -15.96 -1.42
N GLY A 96 19.08 -14.62 -1.56
CA GLY A 96 17.89 -13.80 -1.32
C GLY A 96 17.01 -13.71 -2.56
N LYS A 97 16.33 -14.81 -2.90
CA LYS A 97 15.56 -14.95 -4.14
C LYS A 97 14.12 -14.46 -4.05
N ASP A 98 13.58 -14.37 -2.84
CA ASP A 98 12.20 -14.01 -2.56
C ASP A 98 12.08 -13.46 -1.13
N ASN A 99 10.87 -13.05 -0.74
CA ASN A 99 10.62 -12.51 0.60
C ASN A 99 11.00 -13.50 1.71
N LYS A 100 10.67 -14.78 1.53
CA LYS A 100 10.92 -15.83 2.51
C LYS A 100 12.42 -15.99 2.78
N SER A 101 13.22 -16.13 1.73
CA SER A 101 14.68 -16.27 1.86
C SER A 101 15.34 -15.02 2.43
N LEU A 102 14.84 -13.82 2.13
CA LEU A 102 15.37 -12.57 2.70
C LEU A 102 15.09 -12.47 4.21
N ILE A 103 13.87 -12.80 4.65
CA ILE A 103 13.47 -12.67 6.06
C ILE A 103 13.93 -13.87 6.90
N GLU A 104 13.64 -15.10 6.44
CA GLU A 104 13.88 -16.32 7.20
C GLU A 104 15.33 -16.78 7.12
N ASP A 105 15.95 -16.78 5.93
CA ASP A 105 17.29 -17.34 5.76
C ASP A 105 18.37 -16.29 6.01
N LEU A 106 18.22 -15.12 5.39
CA LEU A 106 19.16 -14.01 5.50
C LEU A 106 18.95 -13.14 6.75
N LYS A 107 17.90 -13.42 7.53
CA LYS A 107 17.58 -12.72 8.78
C LYS A 107 17.49 -11.20 8.60
N ILE A 108 17.04 -10.75 7.43
CA ILE A 108 16.77 -9.34 7.18
C ILE A 108 15.55 -8.97 8.01
N LYS A 109 15.76 -8.10 9.00
CA LYS A 109 14.70 -7.57 9.85
C LYS A 109 14.28 -6.22 9.33
N LEU A 110 12.98 -5.98 9.30
CA LEU A 110 12.46 -4.66 9.05
C LEU A 110 12.84 -3.77 10.23
N VAL A 111 13.35 -2.56 9.96
CA VAL A 111 13.58 -1.59 11.05
C VAL A 111 12.24 -0.95 11.37
N GLU A 112 11.52 -1.59 12.29
CA GLU A 112 10.18 -1.26 12.79
C GLU A 112 10.12 0.06 13.57
N ASN A 113 11.02 1.03 13.38
CA ASN A 113 11.01 2.31 14.12
C ASN A 113 11.20 3.55 13.24
N GLN A 114 11.54 3.43 11.95
CA GLN A 114 11.81 4.61 11.11
C GLN A 114 10.61 5.10 10.32
N PHE A 115 9.56 4.27 10.12
CA PHE A 115 8.34 4.78 9.49
C PHE A 115 7.57 5.72 10.40
N LEU A 116 7.62 5.50 11.71
CA LEU A 116 7.05 6.38 12.72
C LEU A 116 7.59 7.82 12.63
N GLU A 117 8.82 7.97 12.17
CA GLU A 117 9.49 9.25 11.97
C GLU A 117 9.29 9.84 10.56
N ILE A 118 8.63 9.12 9.64
CA ILE A 118 8.29 9.67 8.33
C ILE A 118 7.32 10.84 8.53
N GLU A 119 7.76 12.01 8.06
CA GLU A 119 6.91 13.19 7.95
C GLU A 119 6.05 13.12 6.69
N CYS A 120 4.74 13.14 6.87
CA CYS A 120 3.76 13.35 5.82
C CYS A 120 3.41 14.83 5.73
N LYS A 121 3.12 15.32 4.52
CA LYS A 121 2.57 16.67 4.35
C LYS A 121 1.09 16.70 4.69
N VAL A 122 0.61 17.85 5.13
CA VAL A 122 -0.80 18.12 5.43
C VAL A 122 -1.29 19.21 4.48
N LYS A 123 -2.47 19.01 3.88
CA LYS A 123 -3.13 19.99 3.01
C LYS A 123 -4.50 20.33 3.60
N ALA A 124 -4.81 21.63 3.68
CA ALA A 124 -6.16 22.07 4.00
C ALA A 124 -7.02 22.05 2.73
N ILE A 125 -8.22 21.49 2.81
CA ILE A 125 -9.21 21.44 1.71
C ILE A 125 -10.56 21.93 2.20
N GLN A 126 -11.42 22.40 1.29
CA GLN A 126 -12.84 22.63 1.59
C GLN A 126 -13.61 21.32 1.42
N TYR A 127 -14.37 20.94 2.44
CA TYR A 127 -15.18 19.73 2.47
C TYR A 127 -16.49 19.95 3.24
N ASN A 128 -17.63 19.88 2.54
CA ASN A 128 -18.97 20.13 3.07
C ASN A 128 -19.01 21.41 3.95
N ASP A 129 -18.65 22.55 3.34
CA ASP A 129 -18.61 23.90 3.96
C ASP A 129 -17.65 24.06 5.14
N ARG A 130 -16.72 23.12 5.33
CA ARG A 130 -15.70 23.17 6.39
C ARG A 130 -14.31 23.07 5.80
N THR A 131 -13.37 23.78 6.41
CA THR A 131 -11.94 23.57 6.14
C THR A 131 -11.47 22.36 6.93
N VAL A 132 -10.98 21.34 6.23
CA VAL A 132 -10.47 20.09 6.83
C VAL A 132 -9.03 19.88 6.41
N GLN A 133 -8.18 19.43 7.33
CA GLN A 133 -6.82 18.99 7.03
C GLN A 133 -6.84 17.53 6.58
N ILE A 134 -6.17 17.22 5.47
CA ILE A 134 -5.92 15.86 4.99
C ILE A 134 -4.42 15.58 4.97
N VAL A 135 -4.05 14.32 5.17
CA VAL A 135 -2.69 13.83 5.03
C VAL A 135 -2.43 13.49 3.57
N LEU A 136 -1.36 14.06 3.02
CA LEU A 136 -0.79 13.68 1.74
C LEU A 136 0.28 12.61 1.96
N ASN A 137 0.31 11.59 1.10
CA ASN A 137 1.37 10.59 1.12
C ASN A 137 2.11 10.58 -0.22
N GLU A 138 3.23 11.29 -0.24
CA GLU A 138 4.09 11.44 -1.43
C GLU A 138 5.01 10.22 -1.65
N ASN A 139 5.11 9.33 -0.65
CA ASN A 139 5.91 8.12 -0.70
C ASN A 139 4.99 6.91 -0.98
N LYS A 140 5.23 6.20 -2.10
CA LYS A 140 4.48 5.02 -2.56
C LYS A 140 4.35 3.92 -1.48
N PRO A 141 3.40 2.96 -1.60
CA PRO A 141 1.96 3.11 -1.85
C PRO A 141 1.23 3.74 -0.65
N GLN A 142 0.01 4.27 -0.85
CA GLN A 142 -0.78 4.85 0.24
C GLN A 142 -1.07 3.80 1.32
N SER A 143 -0.61 4.07 2.55
CA SER A 143 -0.79 3.15 3.67
C SER A 143 -2.25 3.15 4.14
N MET A 144 -2.68 1.99 4.65
CA MET A 144 -3.99 1.82 5.28
C MET A 144 -4.23 2.87 6.38
N LEU A 145 -3.20 3.19 7.16
CA LEU A 145 -3.28 4.21 8.20
C LEU A 145 -3.66 5.59 7.64
N VAL A 146 -3.02 6.02 6.56
CA VAL A 146 -3.31 7.33 5.93
C VAL A 146 -4.75 7.35 5.40
N ALA A 147 -5.21 6.28 4.77
CA ALA A 147 -6.59 6.18 4.27
C ALA A 147 -7.61 6.26 5.41
N ILE A 148 -7.39 5.53 6.52
CA ILE A 148 -8.22 5.59 7.72
C ILE A 148 -8.21 6.99 8.34
N ALA A 149 -7.02 7.58 8.51
CA ALA A 149 -6.86 8.90 9.10
C ALA A 149 -7.60 9.96 8.28
N ASN A 150 -7.48 9.94 6.95
CA ASN A 150 -8.19 10.86 6.07
C ASN A 150 -9.71 10.71 6.15
N VAL A 151 -10.25 9.49 6.24
CA VAL A 151 -11.69 9.29 6.51
C VAL A 151 -12.08 9.94 7.84
N LEU A 152 -11.33 9.68 8.92
CA LEU A 152 -11.63 10.23 10.24
C LEU A 152 -11.52 11.76 10.29
N LEU A 153 -10.55 12.36 9.58
CA LEU A 153 -10.38 13.81 9.45
C LEU A 153 -11.58 14.44 8.73
N LEU A 154 -12.00 13.87 7.59
CA LEU A 154 -13.17 14.32 6.83
C LEU A 154 -14.47 14.22 7.63
N LEU A 155 -14.59 13.19 8.47
CA LEU A 155 -15.70 13.02 9.42
C LEU A 155 -15.59 13.95 10.65
N GLY A 156 -14.49 14.67 10.83
CA GLY A 156 -14.22 15.52 12.00
C GLY A 156 -14.06 14.74 13.30
N LYS A 157 -13.62 13.48 13.23
CA LYS A 157 -13.44 12.57 14.39
C LYS A 157 -12.06 12.68 15.01
N ILE A 158 -11.07 13.08 14.23
CA ILE A 158 -9.71 13.42 14.67
C ILE A 158 -9.29 14.76 14.07
N THR A 159 -8.30 15.41 14.68
CA THR A 159 -7.72 16.68 14.22
C THR A 159 -6.22 16.68 14.49
N PHE A 160 -5.44 17.38 13.68
CA PHE A 160 -4.03 17.61 13.97
C PHE A 160 -3.88 18.86 14.83
N ASP A 161 -3.30 18.68 16.02
CA ASP A 161 -2.86 19.78 16.88
C ASP A 161 -1.33 19.82 16.83
N THR A 162 -0.80 20.25 15.68
CA THR A 162 0.64 20.31 15.41
C THR A 162 1.11 21.76 15.38
N GLU A 163 2.29 22.02 15.96
CA GLU A 163 2.94 23.33 15.86
C GLU A 163 3.23 23.72 14.40
N ASP A 164 3.57 22.73 13.57
CA ASP A 164 3.65 22.86 12.10
C ASP A 164 2.35 22.36 11.45
N LYS A 165 1.53 23.29 10.97
CA LYS A 165 0.23 22.99 10.34
C LYS A 165 0.32 22.26 9.00
N ASN A 166 1.52 22.14 8.42
CA ASN A 166 1.74 21.60 7.08
C ASN A 166 2.39 20.21 7.08
N LYS A 167 2.72 19.67 8.26
CA LYS A 167 3.39 18.38 8.39
C LYS A 167 2.89 17.61 9.61
N VAL A 168 2.94 16.29 9.51
CA VAL A 168 2.63 15.38 10.62
C VAL A 168 3.44 14.10 10.48
N LYS A 169 3.95 13.55 11.58
CA LYS A 169 4.65 12.25 11.56
C LYS A 169 3.65 11.10 11.52
N MET A 170 4.01 10.00 10.86
CA MET A 170 3.20 8.78 10.86
C MET A 170 2.91 8.25 12.27
N SER A 171 3.85 8.38 13.21
CA SER A 171 3.63 8.08 14.63
C SER A 171 2.49 8.89 15.24
N GLN A 172 2.42 10.18 14.94
CA GLN A 172 1.37 11.07 15.43
C GLN A 172 0.02 10.69 14.80
N ILE A 173 0.00 10.34 13.51
CA ILE A 173 -1.21 9.81 12.86
C ILE A 173 -1.68 8.52 13.56
N GLY A 174 -0.76 7.57 13.78
CA GLY A 174 -1.02 6.31 14.47
C GLY A 174 -1.60 6.51 15.86
N ALA A 175 -0.98 7.38 16.66
CA ALA A 175 -1.44 7.70 18.00
C ALA A 175 -2.85 8.33 18.01
N LEU A 176 -3.17 9.20 17.05
CA LEU A 176 -4.50 9.79 16.93
C LEU A 176 -5.58 8.76 16.56
N VAL A 177 -5.29 7.88 15.60
CA VAL A 177 -6.20 6.80 15.21
C VAL A 177 -6.41 5.83 16.39
N TYR A 178 -5.34 5.46 17.10
CA TYR A 178 -5.43 4.58 18.26
C TYR A 178 -6.28 5.19 19.38
N LYS A 179 -6.02 6.45 19.75
CA LYS A 179 -6.82 7.17 20.75
C LYS A 179 -8.30 7.23 20.38
N TYR A 180 -8.62 7.37 19.09
CA TYR A 180 -9.99 7.32 18.60
C TYR A 180 -10.61 5.91 18.81
N MET A 181 -9.87 4.85 18.47
CA MET A 181 -10.29 3.45 18.69
C MET A 181 -10.55 3.15 20.16
N GLU A 182 -9.66 3.56 21.07
CA GLU A 182 -9.87 3.43 22.52
C GLU A 182 -11.16 4.12 22.96
N GLY A 183 -11.42 5.31 22.43
CA GLY A 183 -12.66 6.07 22.65
C GLY A 183 -13.91 5.29 22.23
N GLN A 184 -13.87 4.59 21.09
CA GLN A 184 -15.00 3.78 20.60
C GLN A 184 -15.26 2.53 21.45
N CYS A 185 -14.27 2.07 22.21
CA CYS A 185 -14.37 0.84 23.01
C CYS A 185 -14.75 1.08 24.48
N LYS A 186 -14.79 2.33 24.97
CA LYS A 186 -14.97 2.64 26.41
C LYS A 186 -16.25 2.05 27.04
N SER A 187 -17.32 1.94 26.26
CA SER A 187 -18.62 1.44 26.74
C SER A 187 -18.83 -0.06 26.48
N ASP A 188 -17.89 -0.74 25.82
CA ASP A 188 -18.02 -2.12 25.35
C ASP A 188 -16.83 -2.95 25.85
N LYS A 189 -17.05 -3.72 26.92
CA LYS A 189 -16.00 -4.55 27.56
C LYS A 189 -15.44 -5.60 26.61
N GLU A 190 -16.23 -6.13 25.69
CA GLU A 190 -15.76 -7.13 24.73
C GLU A 190 -14.83 -6.49 23.71
N LYS A 191 -15.22 -5.33 23.15
CA LYS A 191 -14.35 -4.55 22.26
C LYS A 191 -13.10 -4.06 22.97
N GLN A 192 -13.19 -3.65 24.22
CA GLN A 192 -12.04 -3.23 25.00
C GLN A 192 -11.06 -4.39 25.22
N ASN A 193 -11.56 -5.58 25.58
CA ASN A 193 -10.73 -6.78 25.70
C ASN A 193 -10.13 -7.20 24.36
N ALA A 194 -10.85 -7.03 23.25
CA ALA A 194 -10.33 -7.29 21.91
C ALA A 194 -9.23 -6.29 21.53
N LEU A 195 -9.42 -5.00 21.81
CA LEU A 195 -8.44 -3.94 21.57
C LEU A 195 -7.18 -4.14 22.41
N ASN A 196 -7.31 -4.51 23.69
CA ASN A 196 -6.17 -4.77 24.59
C ASN A 196 -5.31 -5.96 24.17
N LYS A 197 -5.80 -6.83 23.29
CA LYS A 197 -4.99 -7.90 22.69
C LYS A 197 -4.08 -7.40 21.58
N TYR A 198 -4.37 -6.23 20.99
CA TYR A 198 -3.45 -5.54 20.11
C TYR A 198 -2.41 -4.83 20.98
N ARG A 199 -1.16 -5.29 20.90
CA ARG A 199 -0.06 -4.54 21.53
C ARG A 199 0.11 -3.19 20.82
N GLU A 200 0.60 -2.19 21.53
CA GLU A 200 0.98 -0.90 20.95
C GLU A 200 1.90 -1.10 19.72
N ASP A 201 2.79 -2.09 19.78
CA ASP A 201 3.68 -2.53 18.69
C ASP A 201 2.95 -3.14 17.47
N GLU A 202 1.81 -3.83 17.67
CA GLU A 202 0.98 -4.41 16.58
C GLU A 202 0.11 -3.34 15.89
N LEU A 203 -0.21 -2.26 16.60
CA LEU A 203 -0.81 -1.06 16.02
C LEU A 203 0.23 -0.24 15.25
N GLN A 204 1.50 -0.29 15.65
CA GLN A 204 2.59 0.17 14.80
C GLN A 204 2.73 -0.75 13.57
N LEU A 205 2.46 -2.05 13.67
CA LEU A 205 2.40 -2.96 12.50
C LEU A 205 1.33 -2.58 11.46
N LEU A 206 0.18 -2.03 11.88
CA LEU A 206 -0.83 -1.42 10.99
C LEU A 206 -0.27 -0.21 10.20
N ILE A 207 0.74 0.47 10.74
CA ILE A 207 1.53 1.54 10.09
C ILE A 207 2.51 0.92 9.07
N TYR A 208 3.01 -0.30 9.35
CA TYR A 208 4.10 -0.95 8.62
C TYR A 208 3.69 -1.85 7.43
N SER A 209 2.63 -2.67 7.53
CA SER A 209 2.46 -3.82 6.61
C SER A 209 1.30 -3.76 5.62
N GLY A 210 0.55 -2.64 5.57
CA GLY A 210 -0.79 -2.65 5.01
C GLY A 210 -0.95 -3.18 3.58
N VAL A 211 0.01 -2.98 2.68
CA VAL A 211 -0.18 -3.27 1.24
C VAL A 211 0.15 -4.70 0.83
N SER A 212 1.23 -5.30 1.33
CA SER A 212 1.71 -6.61 0.85
C SER A 212 0.89 -7.79 1.36
N ASP A 213 0.01 -7.57 2.34
CA ASP A 213 -0.77 -8.62 3.00
C ASP A 213 -2.25 -8.62 2.60
N VAL A 214 -2.68 -7.77 1.67
CA VAL A 214 -4.07 -7.78 1.23
C VAL A 214 -4.30 -8.89 0.22
N ASN A 215 -5.25 -9.74 0.56
CA ASN A 215 -5.64 -10.87 -0.27
C ASN A 215 -7.16 -10.84 -0.38
N VAL A 216 -7.65 -10.34 -1.52
CA VAL A 216 -9.08 -10.17 -1.77
C VAL A 216 -9.70 -11.48 -2.23
N LYS A 217 -11.01 -11.60 -2.07
CA LYS A 217 -11.82 -12.66 -2.71
C LYS A 217 -12.69 -12.01 -3.78
N PHE A 218 -12.94 -12.73 -4.85
CA PHE A 218 -13.60 -12.14 -6.02
C PHE A 218 -15.13 -12.16 -5.98
N SER A 219 -15.71 -12.63 -4.86
CA SER A 219 -17.15 -12.91 -4.73
C SER A 219 -17.99 -11.70 -4.33
N ALA A 220 -17.46 -10.76 -3.54
CA ALA A 220 -18.14 -9.50 -3.23
C ALA A 220 -17.15 -8.44 -2.75
N ILE A 221 -17.56 -7.17 -2.82
CA ILE A 221 -16.71 -5.99 -2.59
C ILE A 221 -16.16 -5.86 -1.17
N ASP A 222 -16.67 -6.64 -0.21
CA ASP A 222 -16.26 -6.65 1.19
C ASP A 222 -15.56 -7.94 1.62
N GLN A 223 -15.18 -8.79 0.65
CA GLN A 223 -14.62 -10.11 0.93
C GLN A 223 -13.09 -10.11 0.83
N PHE A 224 -12.46 -10.34 1.97
CA PHE A 224 -11.01 -10.46 2.10
C PHE A 224 -10.68 -11.79 2.80
N GLU A 225 -9.45 -12.28 2.61
CA GLU A 225 -8.88 -13.30 3.48
C GLU A 225 -8.94 -12.81 4.94
N MET A 226 -9.47 -13.62 5.85
CA MET A 226 -9.61 -13.19 7.25
C MET A 226 -8.24 -13.05 7.91
N LYS A 227 -7.84 -11.80 8.16
CA LYS A 227 -6.65 -11.46 8.94
C LYS A 227 -7.05 -10.60 10.12
N SER A 228 -6.40 -10.82 11.27
CA SER A 228 -6.64 -10.05 12.51
C SER A 228 -6.44 -8.55 12.30
N ILE A 229 -5.58 -8.15 11.37
CA ILE A 229 -5.28 -6.77 11.02
C ILE A 229 -6.53 -5.98 10.60
N TYR A 230 -7.52 -6.61 9.94
CA TYR A 230 -8.73 -5.93 9.46
C TYR A 230 -9.74 -5.60 10.54
N ASN A 231 -9.58 -6.12 11.77
CA ASN A 231 -10.44 -5.72 12.88
C ASN A 231 -10.31 -4.23 13.23
N ILE A 232 -9.24 -3.55 12.80
CA ILE A 232 -9.13 -2.10 12.94
C ILE A 232 -10.38 -1.38 12.43
N PHE A 233 -10.91 -1.81 11.28
CA PHE A 233 -12.09 -1.24 10.63
C PHE A 233 -13.34 -1.33 11.51
N ASN A 234 -13.45 -2.36 12.35
CA ASN A 234 -14.53 -2.51 13.33
C ASN A 234 -14.38 -1.51 14.49
N PHE A 235 -13.15 -1.25 14.94
CA PHE A 235 -12.89 -0.29 16.01
C PHE A 235 -13.09 1.16 15.57
N VAL A 236 -12.66 1.51 14.34
CA VAL A 236 -12.85 2.87 13.80
C VAL A 236 -14.23 3.08 13.17
N ASN A 237 -15.05 2.03 13.06
CA ASN A 237 -16.35 2.04 12.39
C ASN A 237 -16.30 2.59 10.95
N ILE A 238 -15.29 2.13 10.18
CA ILE A 238 -15.10 2.47 8.77
C ILE A 238 -15.13 1.17 7.97
N LYS A 239 -15.79 1.17 6.82
CA LYS A 239 -15.81 -0.01 5.94
C LYS A 239 -14.55 -0.05 5.07
N LEU A 240 -14.04 -1.26 4.82
CA LEU A 240 -13.02 -1.54 3.81
C LEU A 240 -13.71 -2.26 2.65
N TYR A 241 -13.52 -1.75 1.44
CA TYR A 241 -14.03 -2.38 0.22
C TYR A 241 -12.95 -2.51 -0.86
N HIS A 242 -13.15 -3.40 -1.82
CA HIS A 242 -12.43 -3.47 -3.09
C HIS A 242 -13.45 -3.55 -4.25
N GLY A 243 -12.96 -3.43 -5.48
CA GLY A 243 -13.80 -3.52 -6.69
C GLY A 243 -13.43 -4.67 -7.62
N TRP A 244 -12.55 -5.56 -7.20
CA TRP A 244 -12.08 -6.68 -8.01
C TRP A 244 -13.04 -7.88 -7.94
N ILE A 245 -14.12 -7.83 -8.72
CA ILE A 245 -15.18 -8.85 -8.73
C ILE A 245 -15.12 -9.64 -10.03
N TYR A 246 -15.08 -10.97 -9.94
CA TYR A 246 -15.08 -11.84 -11.11
C TYR A 246 -16.52 -11.98 -11.63
N SER A 247 -16.72 -11.73 -12.93
CA SER A 247 -18.08 -11.69 -13.50
C SER A 247 -18.66 -13.09 -13.66
N GLU A 248 -19.96 -13.24 -13.40
CA GLU A 248 -20.71 -14.49 -13.63
C GLU A 248 -20.76 -14.93 -15.09
N ASN A 249 -20.47 -14.00 -16.02
CA ASN A 249 -20.46 -14.27 -17.45
C ASN A 249 -19.09 -14.76 -17.97
N GLU A 250 -18.06 -14.77 -17.12
CA GLU A 250 -16.71 -15.17 -17.49
C GLU A 250 -16.46 -16.65 -17.21
N GLU A 251 -15.65 -17.29 -18.06
CA GLU A 251 -15.35 -18.72 -17.93
C GLU A 251 -14.69 -19.02 -16.57
N GLY A 252 -15.14 -20.10 -15.93
CA GLY A 252 -14.63 -20.56 -14.64
C GLY A 252 -15.02 -19.73 -13.41
N TYR A 253 -16.04 -18.88 -13.54
CA TYR A 253 -16.71 -18.25 -12.39
C TYR A 253 -17.07 -19.28 -11.31
N ASP A 254 -17.71 -20.39 -11.67
CA ASP A 254 -18.15 -21.42 -10.71
C ASP A 254 -16.97 -21.96 -9.89
N ILE A 255 -15.83 -22.24 -10.54
CA ILE A 255 -14.62 -22.76 -9.87
C ILE A 255 -14.09 -21.76 -8.85
N ILE A 256 -14.03 -20.47 -9.23
CA ILE A 256 -13.52 -19.39 -8.37
C ILE A 256 -14.44 -19.21 -7.15
N MET A 257 -15.76 -19.22 -7.38
CA MET A 257 -16.75 -19.01 -6.32
C MET A 257 -16.91 -20.21 -5.39
N GLU A 258 -17.05 -21.43 -5.92
CA GLU A 258 -17.21 -22.65 -5.12
C GLU A 258 -16.00 -22.92 -4.23
N GLN A 259 -14.80 -22.66 -4.74
CA GLN A 259 -13.57 -22.85 -3.97
C GLN A 259 -13.20 -21.62 -3.13
N ASN A 260 -13.99 -20.54 -3.22
CA ASN A 260 -13.81 -19.31 -2.46
C ASN A 260 -12.38 -18.75 -2.59
N LEU A 261 -11.84 -18.79 -3.82
CA LEU A 261 -10.43 -18.49 -4.09
C LEU A 261 -10.11 -17.04 -3.78
N THR A 262 -8.97 -16.83 -3.15
CA THR A 262 -8.38 -15.50 -3.02
C THR A 262 -7.54 -15.16 -4.25
N HIS A 263 -7.11 -13.89 -4.33
CA HIS A 263 -6.12 -13.45 -5.32
C HIS A 263 -4.87 -14.34 -5.35
N HIS A 264 -4.22 -14.55 -4.20
CA HIS A 264 -3.02 -15.39 -4.13
C HIS A 264 -3.30 -16.86 -4.49
N ASP A 265 -4.45 -17.41 -4.09
CA ASP A 265 -4.82 -18.78 -4.48
C ASP A 265 -4.94 -18.90 -6.00
N LEU A 266 -5.62 -17.95 -6.63
CA LEU A 266 -5.88 -17.96 -8.06
C LEU A 266 -4.59 -17.77 -8.87
N GLU A 267 -3.73 -16.81 -8.47
CA GLU A 267 -2.39 -16.63 -9.07
C GLU A 267 -1.55 -17.91 -9.00
N ALA A 268 -1.45 -18.50 -7.80
CA ALA A 268 -0.67 -19.73 -7.60
C ALA A 268 -1.19 -20.88 -8.47
N LYS A 269 -2.52 -20.97 -8.63
CA LYS A 269 -3.14 -21.98 -9.50
C LYS A 269 -2.89 -21.72 -10.98
N MET A 270 -2.89 -20.46 -11.43
CA MET A 270 -2.61 -20.11 -12.82
C MET A 270 -1.15 -20.37 -13.22
N ILE A 271 -0.19 -20.29 -12.30
CA ILE A 271 1.21 -20.67 -12.56
C ILE A 271 1.32 -22.15 -12.92
N ARG A 272 0.52 -23.02 -12.27
CA ARG A 272 0.51 -24.47 -12.47
C ARG A 272 -0.74 -24.94 -13.19
N PHE A 273 -1.23 -24.13 -14.14
CA PHE A 273 -2.53 -24.32 -14.79
C PHE A 273 -2.74 -25.74 -15.34
N ILE A 274 -1.80 -26.24 -16.16
CA ILE A 274 -1.91 -27.56 -16.80
C ILE A 274 -2.03 -28.70 -15.78
N GLU A 275 -1.36 -28.56 -14.62
CA GLU A 275 -1.36 -29.59 -13.58
C GLU A 275 -2.65 -29.54 -12.73
N ILE A 276 -3.15 -28.34 -12.44
CA ILE A 276 -4.27 -28.11 -11.52
C ILE A 276 -5.61 -28.19 -12.25
N PHE A 277 -5.65 -27.79 -13.52
CA PHE A 277 -6.83 -27.72 -14.36
C PHE A 277 -6.64 -28.48 -15.69
N PRO A 278 -6.29 -29.78 -15.66
CA PRO A 278 -5.93 -30.55 -16.86
C PRO A 278 -7.08 -30.69 -17.88
N THR A 279 -8.32 -30.48 -17.45
CA THR A 279 -9.52 -30.57 -18.29
C THR A 279 -10.08 -29.22 -18.71
N MET A 280 -9.53 -28.11 -18.21
CA MET A 280 -10.05 -26.78 -18.52
C MET A 280 -9.48 -26.25 -19.83
N SER A 281 -10.24 -25.36 -20.47
CA SER A 281 -9.88 -24.80 -21.76
C SER A 281 -8.72 -23.79 -21.65
N ILE A 282 -8.01 -23.57 -22.76
CA ILE A 282 -7.03 -22.47 -22.87
C ILE A 282 -7.74 -21.11 -22.76
N GLN A 283 -9.03 -21.04 -23.11
CA GLN A 283 -9.82 -19.83 -22.99
C GLN A 283 -10.03 -19.47 -21.51
N PHE A 284 -10.31 -20.45 -20.64
CA PHE A 284 -10.36 -20.25 -19.19
C PHE A 284 -9.04 -19.70 -18.64
N GLU A 285 -7.92 -20.32 -19.02
CA GLU A 285 -6.58 -19.86 -18.62
C GLU A 285 -6.35 -18.40 -19.01
N ARG A 286 -6.69 -18.05 -20.26
CA ARG A 286 -6.52 -16.72 -20.79
C ARG A 286 -7.41 -15.71 -20.07
N THR A 287 -8.70 -15.99 -19.95
CA THR A 287 -9.67 -15.11 -19.28
C THR A 287 -9.23 -14.81 -17.85
N VAL A 288 -8.81 -15.83 -17.09
CA VAL A 288 -8.36 -15.61 -15.70
C VAL A 288 -7.05 -14.81 -15.65
N LYS A 289 -6.10 -15.09 -16.55
CA LYS A 289 -4.84 -14.33 -16.61
C LYS A 289 -5.07 -12.87 -16.99
N ASP A 290 -5.94 -12.60 -17.95
CA ASP A 290 -6.31 -11.25 -18.36
C ASP A 290 -7.02 -10.51 -17.20
N PHE A 291 -7.92 -11.19 -16.47
CA PHE A 291 -8.55 -10.66 -15.26
C PHE A 291 -7.54 -10.33 -14.15
N LEU A 292 -6.56 -11.22 -13.90
CA LEU A 292 -5.52 -11.02 -12.89
C LEU A 292 -4.55 -9.87 -13.25
N ALA A 293 -4.33 -9.65 -14.55
CA ALA A 293 -3.47 -8.57 -15.05
C ALA A 293 -4.16 -7.20 -15.10
N GLY A 294 -5.47 -7.13 -14.86
CA GLY A 294 -6.25 -5.89 -14.90
C GLY A 294 -6.03 -4.95 -13.69
N GLU A 295 -6.76 -3.84 -13.67
CA GLU A 295 -6.58 -2.75 -12.69
C GLU A 295 -7.30 -2.92 -11.34
N GLN A 296 -7.53 -4.16 -10.92
CA GLN A 296 -8.19 -4.50 -9.64
C GLN A 296 -9.55 -3.80 -9.39
N LEU A 297 -10.23 -3.36 -10.46
CA LEU A 297 -11.58 -2.81 -10.45
C LEU A 297 -12.30 -3.28 -11.72
N THR A 298 -13.35 -4.07 -11.54
CA THR A 298 -14.23 -4.49 -12.65
C THR A 298 -15.49 -3.66 -12.70
N TYR A 299 -16.20 -3.73 -13.83
CA TYR A 299 -17.51 -3.08 -13.97
C TYR A 299 -18.51 -3.55 -12.90
N ASP A 300 -18.56 -4.87 -12.65
CA ASP A 300 -19.43 -5.47 -11.63
C ASP A 300 -19.06 -4.99 -10.22
N GLY A 301 -17.76 -4.84 -9.92
CA GLY A 301 -17.30 -4.29 -8.66
C GLY A 301 -17.62 -2.81 -8.50
N TYR A 302 -17.42 -2.00 -9.53
CA TYR A 302 -17.79 -0.58 -9.52
C TYR A 302 -19.30 -0.38 -9.30
N ARG A 303 -20.12 -1.15 -10.02
CA ARG A 303 -21.57 -1.14 -9.86
C ARG A 303 -21.96 -1.55 -8.43
N SER A 304 -21.38 -2.64 -7.92
CA SER A 304 -21.61 -3.12 -6.56
C SER A 304 -21.25 -2.06 -5.50
N LEU A 305 -20.12 -1.36 -5.68
CA LEU A 305 -19.73 -0.24 -4.82
C LEU A 305 -20.76 0.90 -4.87
N LYS A 306 -21.18 1.31 -6.07
CA LYS A 306 -22.22 2.35 -6.23
C LYS A 306 -23.53 1.95 -5.58
N GLU A 307 -23.95 0.70 -5.69
CA GLU A 307 -25.20 0.23 -5.07
C GLU A 307 -25.08 0.14 -3.55
N LYS A 308 -23.93 -0.31 -3.03
CA LYS A 308 -23.70 -0.51 -1.60
C LYS A 308 -23.50 0.79 -0.81
N LEU A 309 -22.77 1.76 -1.37
CA LEU A 309 -22.48 3.01 -0.66
C LEU A 309 -23.70 3.94 -0.66
N GLU A 310 -23.98 4.52 0.49
CA GLU A 310 -24.93 5.63 0.64
C GLU A 310 -24.33 6.94 0.12
N ASN A 311 -25.17 7.88 -0.30
CA ASN A 311 -24.68 9.20 -0.73
C ASN A 311 -24.00 9.92 0.44
N ASN A 312 -22.83 10.51 0.20
CA ASN A 312 -21.94 11.13 1.19
C ASN A 312 -21.25 10.16 2.17
N GLN A 313 -21.39 8.84 1.99
CA GLN A 313 -20.65 7.87 2.79
C GLN A 313 -19.16 7.87 2.43
N LEU A 314 -18.31 7.82 3.45
CA LEU A 314 -16.87 7.65 3.33
C LEU A 314 -16.47 6.23 3.74
N CYS A 315 -15.51 5.65 3.04
CA CYS A 315 -14.91 4.37 3.40
C CYS A 315 -13.44 4.29 2.95
N VAL A 316 -12.78 3.19 3.28
CA VAL A 316 -11.48 2.85 2.71
C VAL A 316 -11.69 1.91 1.53
N PHE A 317 -10.96 2.13 0.45
CA PHE A 317 -11.04 1.40 -0.80
C PHE A 317 -9.66 0.84 -1.18
N TYR A 318 -9.61 -0.44 -1.49
CA TYR A 318 -8.41 -1.13 -1.96
C TYR A 318 -8.46 -1.34 -3.47
N ARG A 319 -7.50 -0.76 -4.20
CA ARG A 319 -7.29 -0.92 -5.65
C ARG A 319 -5.82 -0.70 -5.97
N ASN A 320 -5.29 -1.46 -6.92
CA ASN A 320 -3.91 -1.39 -7.41
C ASN A 320 -2.86 -1.42 -6.29
N ASN A 321 -3.04 -2.31 -5.32
CA ASN A 321 -2.15 -2.43 -4.15
C ASN A 321 -2.03 -1.11 -3.35
N GLN A 322 -3.12 -0.34 -3.24
CA GLN A 322 -3.17 0.89 -2.45
C GLN A 322 -4.47 0.99 -1.66
N PHE A 323 -4.41 1.62 -0.49
CA PHE A 323 -5.60 2.03 0.25
C PHE A 323 -5.89 3.49 -0.04
N GLN A 324 -7.10 3.77 -0.49
CA GLN A 324 -7.57 5.11 -0.79
C GLN A 324 -8.78 5.46 0.07
N THR A 325 -8.99 6.74 0.32
CA THR A 325 -10.24 7.24 0.90
C THR A 325 -11.25 7.36 -0.23
N LEU A 326 -12.35 6.62 -0.17
CA LEU A 326 -13.43 6.64 -1.15
C LEU A 326 -14.65 7.36 -0.58
N ARG A 327 -15.32 8.14 -1.43
CA ARG A 327 -16.62 8.75 -1.16
C ARG A 327 -17.58 8.45 -2.30
N LYS A 328 -18.87 8.31 -1.98
CA LYS A 328 -19.95 8.47 -2.96
C LYS A 328 -20.56 9.87 -2.87
N GLN A 329 -20.67 10.57 -3.98
CA GLN A 329 -21.35 11.87 -4.06
C GLN A 329 -22.13 11.96 -5.38
N ASP A 330 -23.38 12.38 -5.31
CA ASP A 330 -24.28 12.54 -6.47
C ASP A 330 -24.33 11.27 -7.34
N ASN A 331 -24.35 10.12 -6.66
CA ASN A 331 -24.31 8.78 -7.24
C ASN A 331 -23.03 8.43 -8.01
N GLU A 332 -21.96 9.21 -7.90
CA GLU A 332 -20.66 8.92 -8.48
C GLU A 332 -19.63 8.63 -7.37
N LEU A 333 -18.59 7.87 -7.72
CA LEU A 333 -17.54 7.47 -6.80
C LEU A 333 -16.30 8.37 -6.99
N TYR A 334 -15.70 8.78 -5.88
CA TYR A 334 -14.52 9.64 -5.87
C TYR A 334 -13.49 9.16 -4.87
N THR A 335 -12.22 9.17 -5.26
CA THR A 335 -11.08 8.90 -4.37
C THR A 335 -10.39 10.19 -3.99
N LEU A 336 -9.91 10.27 -2.75
CA LEU A 336 -9.19 11.45 -2.27
C LEU A 336 -7.82 11.54 -2.92
N GLU A 337 -7.50 12.70 -3.49
CA GLU A 337 -6.22 12.97 -4.10
C GLU A 337 -5.16 13.29 -3.04
N VAL A 338 -4.20 12.37 -2.86
CA VAL A 338 -3.13 12.48 -1.84
C VAL A 338 -1.75 12.81 -2.42
N GLY A 339 -1.66 13.09 -3.73
CA GLY A 339 -0.44 13.46 -4.44
C GLY A 339 -0.08 14.95 -4.39
N GLN A 340 1.04 15.33 -5.03
CA GLN A 340 1.55 16.72 -5.04
C GLN A 340 0.74 17.72 -5.88
N ASN A 341 -0.39 17.31 -6.45
CA ASN A 341 -1.09 18.17 -7.40
C ASN A 341 -1.54 19.49 -6.74
N HIS A 342 -1.11 20.58 -7.36
CA HIS A 342 -1.53 21.95 -7.08
C HIS A 342 -2.98 22.22 -7.50
N SER A 343 -3.71 21.17 -7.89
CA SER A 343 -5.13 21.25 -8.20
C SER A 343 -5.94 21.71 -6.98
N ASN A 344 -6.95 22.54 -7.25
CA ASN A 344 -7.99 22.91 -6.29
C ASN A 344 -8.98 21.76 -6.04
N THR A 345 -9.00 20.73 -6.89
CA THR A 345 -9.81 19.52 -6.64
C THR A 345 -9.07 18.62 -5.67
N ALA A 346 -9.74 18.19 -4.61
CA ALA A 346 -9.21 17.21 -3.65
C ALA A 346 -9.64 15.76 -3.98
N TRP A 347 -10.42 15.59 -5.06
CA TRP A 347 -11.14 14.36 -5.36
C TRP A 347 -10.96 14.00 -6.83
N ASN A 348 -10.59 12.75 -7.09
CA ASN A 348 -10.52 12.16 -8.42
C ASN A 348 -11.75 11.27 -8.62
N LYS A 349 -12.44 11.45 -9.74
CA LYS A 349 -13.53 10.55 -10.11
C LYS A 349 -12.97 9.14 -10.32
N VAL A 350 -13.65 8.13 -9.80
CA VAL A 350 -13.27 6.73 -10.06
C VAL A 350 -13.70 6.39 -11.48
N GLU A 351 -12.73 6.08 -12.33
CA GLU A 351 -12.94 5.63 -13.70
C GLU A 351 -12.74 4.12 -13.80
N ILE A 352 -13.53 3.50 -14.69
CA ILE A 352 -13.40 2.12 -15.15
C ILE A 352 -12.82 2.20 -16.56
N ILE A 353 -11.70 1.53 -16.79
CA ILE A 353 -11.05 1.45 -18.11
C ILE A 353 -11.60 0.25 -18.87
#